data_AF-A0A9C7TBR4-F1
#
_entry.id   AF-A0A9C7TBR4-F1
#
_cell.length_a   1.000
_cell.length_b   1.000
_cell.length_c   1.000
_cell.angle_alpha   90.00
_cell.angle_beta   90.00
_cell.angle_gamma   90.00
#
_symmetry.space_group_name_H-M   'P 1'
#
loop_
_entity.id
_entity.type
_entity.pdbx_description
1 polymer ?
#
loop_
_entity_poly.entity_id
_entity_poly.type
_entity_poly.pdbx_seq_one_letter_code
_entity_poly.pdbx_strand_id
1 'polypeptide(L)'
;HMGGGPTLFKEKCMQCGECEMGRLVGICPLTQCPKGFLNGPCGGTTKDGKCEVDPERECAWVMIYERLKEFGELDKLDEVREPKDWSKMQRPRKIEVSPLVLE
;
A
#
# COMPACT_ATOMS: atom_id res chain seq x y z
N HIS A 1 -8.91 -30.51 12.32
CA HIS A 1 -8.30 -30.63 10.99
C HIS A 1 -7.34 -29.46 10.81
N MET A 2 -6.06 -29.78 10.94
CA MET A 2 -4.92 -28.87 10.92
C MET A 2 -4.78 -28.25 9.53
N GLY A 3 -5.41 -27.09 9.31
CA GLY A 3 -5.18 -26.27 8.13
C GLY A 3 -3.93 -25.43 8.37
N GLY A 4 -2.77 -25.95 7.97
CA GLY A 4 -1.50 -25.21 7.97
C GLY A 4 -1.54 -24.06 6.95
N GLY A 5 -2.33 -23.03 7.24
CA GLY A 5 -2.32 -21.78 6.50
C GLY A 5 -1.00 -21.03 6.70
N PRO A 6 -0.69 -20.06 5.83
CA PRO A 6 0.54 -19.27 5.95
C PRO A 6 0.62 -18.60 7.32
N THR A 7 1.78 -18.70 7.98
CA THR A 7 2.05 -18.05 9.27
C THR A 7 2.18 -16.53 9.16
N LEU A 8 2.45 -16.03 7.96
CA LEU A 8 2.55 -14.61 7.64
C LEU A 8 1.79 -14.30 6.36
N PHE A 9 0.84 -13.39 6.45
CA PHE A 9 0.17 -12.78 5.29
C PHE A 9 0.46 -11.28 5.29
N LYS A 10 1.06 -10.78 4.20
CA LYS A 10 1.29 -9.35 4.00
C LYS A 10 0.55 -8.89 2.76
N GLU A 11 -0.50 -8.09 2.95
CA GLU A 11 -1.26 -7.52 1.85
C GLU A 11 -0.42 -6.46 1.12
N LYS A 12 -0.06 -6.72 -0.14
CA LYS A 12 0.64 -5.76 -1.00
C LYS A 12 -0.31 -5.01 -1.93
N CYS A 13 -1.36 -5.67 -2.43
CA CYS A 13 -2.29 -5.10 -3.39
C CYS A 13 -3.73 -5.49 -3.05
N MET A 14 -4.63 -4.49 -3.08
CA MET A 14 -6.07 -4.68 -2.87
C MET A 14 -6.79 -5.15 -4.15
N GLN A 15 -6.13 -5.10 -5.30
CA GLN A 15 -6.72 -5.40 -6.62
C GLN A 15 -8.02 -4.59 -6.86
N CYS A 16 -7.96 -3.28 -6.61
CA CYS A 16 -9.10 -2.38 -6.73
C CYS A 16 -9.49 -2.00 -8.18
N GLY A 17 -8.75 -2.47 -9.20
CA GLY A 17 -9.04 -2.18 -10.61
C GLY A 17 -8.43 -0.86 -11.13
N GLU A 18 -8.01 0.03 -10.23
CA GLU A 18 -7.35 1.29 -10.59
C GLU A 18 -5.99 1.37 -9.88
N CYS A 19 -4.88 1.21 -10.61
CA CYS A 19 -3.56 1.11 -9.99
C CYS A 19 -2.93 2.49 -9.75
N GLU A 20 -2.38 2.70 -8.55
CA GLU A 20 -1.67 3.94 -8.17
C GLU A 20 -0.18 3.73 -7.91
N MET A 21 0.28 2.47 -7.91
CA MET A 21 1.67 2.14 -7.60
C MET A 21 2.66 2.73 -8.61
N GLY A 22 2.25 2.90 -9.88
CA GLY A 22 3.12 3.54 -10.88
C GLY A 22 3.43 5.00 -10.53
N ARG A 23 2.44 5.74 -10.03
CA ARG A 23 2.61 7.12 -9.57
C ARG A 23 3.39 7.19 -8.25
N LEU A 24 3.16 6.22 -7.37
CA LEU A 24 3.71 6.19 -6.01
C LEU A 24 4.92 5.25 -5.87
N VAL A 25 5.67 5.11 -6.97
CA VAL A 25 6.96 4.41 -7.02
C VAL A 25 6.96 3.03 -6.35
N GLY A 26 5.95 2.22 -6.70
CA GLY A 26 5.80 0.84 -6.26
C GLY A 26 5.14 0.63 -4.90
N ILE A 27 4.64 1.69 -4.25
CA ILE A 27 3.97 1.60 -2.94
C ILE A 27 2.48 1.86 -3.10
N CYS A 28 1.66 0.89 -2.69
CA CYS A 28 0.21 1.05 -2.69
C CYS A 28 -0.25 1.72 -1.38
N PRO A 29 -0.79 2.94 -1.40
CA PRO A 29 -1.15 3.65 -0.18
C PRO A 29 -2.41 3.05 0.48
N LEU A 30 -3.25 2.34 -0.30
CA LEU A 30 -4.45 1.68 0.19
C LEU A 30 -4.16 0.46 1.08
N THR A 31 -3.02 -0.23 0.86
CA THR A 31 -2.65 -1.44 1.61
C THR A 31 -1.48 -1.20 2.56
N GLN A 32 -0.56 -0.30 2.23
CA GLN A 32 0.61 -0.03 3.07
C GLN A 32 0.32 1.02 4.15
N CYS A 33 -0.62 1.95 3.94
CA CYS A 33 -1.07 2.87 4.99
C CYS A 33 -2.29 2.27 5.72
N PRO A 34 -2.28 2.12 7.05
CA PRO A 34 -3.45 1.64 7.81
C PRO A 34 -4.71 2.47 7.61
N LYS A 35 -4.56 3.76 7.27
CA LYS A 35 -5.68 4.67 6.98
C LYS A 35 -6.23 4.56 5.56
N GLY A 36 -5.48 3.92 4.64
CA GLY A 36 -5.92 3.68 3.28
C GLY A 36 -6.23 4.95 2.46
N PHE A 37 -5.61 6.09 2.75
CA PHE A 37 -5.83 7.32 1.99
C PHE A 37 -5.15 7.28 0.63
N LEU A 38 -5.87 7.76 -0.39
CA LEU A 38 -5.37 7.89 -1.76
C LEU A 38 -4.54 9.17 -1.95
N ASN A 39 -5.01 10.27 -1.36
CA ASN A 39 -4.36 11.57 -1.35
C ASN A 39 -3.66 11.72 0.01
N GLY A 40 -2.33 11.62 0.01
CA GLY A 40 -1.51 11.78 1.20
C GLY A 40 -0.77 13.11 1.23
N PRO A 41 0.03 13.36 2.29
CA PRO A 41 0.28 12.51 3.44
C PRO A 41 -0.91 12.43 4.42
N CYS A 42 -1.00 11.35 5.21
CA CYS A 42 -2.13 11.12 6.13
C CYS A 42 -2.00 11.83 7.50
N GLY A 43 -0.96 12.64 7.69
CA GLY A 43 -0.64 13.36 8.94
C GLY A 43 -0.15 12.49 10.11
N GLY A 44 -0.24 11.16 10.00
CA GLY A 44 0.05 10.24 11.10
C GLY A 44 1.42 9.59 11.05
N THR A 45 2.46 10.41 10.95
CA THR A 45 3.86 9.96 10.92
C THR A 45 4.54 10.35 12.22
N THR A 46 5.25 9.42 12.85
CA THR A 46 6.07 9.70 14.05
C THR A 46 7.31 10.51 13.68
N LYS A 47 7.99 11.09 14.67
CA LYS A 47 9.23 11.84 14.45
C LYS A 47 10.33 11.01 13.77
N ASP A 48 10.31 9.69 14.01
CA ASP A 48 11.29 8.74 13.47
C ASP A 48 10.88 8.18 12.09
N GLY A 49 9.85 8.75 11.44
CA GLY A 49 9.40 8.33 10.10
C GLY A 49 8.47 7.11 10.06
N LYS A 50 8.02 6.63 11.23
CA LYS A 50 7.14 5.45 11.35
C LYS A 50 5.67 5.81 11.37
N CYS A 51 4.79 4.81 11.26
CA CYS A 51 3.34 5.03 11.33
C CYS A 51 2.87 5.26 12.78
N GLU A 52 1.94 6.20 12.99
CA GLU A 52 1.34 6.43 14.32
C GLU A 52 0.50 5.23 14.81
N VAL A 53 -0.09 4.46 13.90
CA VAL A 53 -0.98 3.34 14.23
C VAL A 53 -0.18 2.10 14.63
N ASP A 54 1.01 1.95 14.06
CA ASP A 54 1.89 0.79 14.22
C ASP A 54 3.34 1.27 14.21
N PRO A 55 3.93 1.53 15.39
CA PRO A 55 5.29 2.05 15.51
C PRO A 55 6.39 1.08 15.06
N GLU A 56 6.08 -0.16 14.68
CA GLU A 56 7.03 -1.08 14.06
C GLU A 56 7.02 -0.97 12.53
N ARG A 57 6.04 -0.25 11.97
CA ARG A 57 5.84 -0.11 10.53
C ARG A 57 6.40 1.21 10.00
N GLU A 58 7.21 1.10 8.96
CA GLU A 58 7.63 2.24 8.13
C GLU A 58 6.41 2.98 7.53
N CYS A 59 6.39 4.31 7.63
CA CYS A 59 5.26 5.07 7.09
C CYS A 59 5.24 5.00 5.56
N ALA A 60 4.14 4.52 4.99
CA ALA A 60 3.96 4.44 3.54
C ALA A 60 4.21 5.77 2.82
N TRP A 61 3.75 6.88 3.39
CA TRP A 61 3.91 8.20 2.79
C TRP A 61 5.33 8.76 2.90
N VAL A 62 6.07 8.42 3.96
CA VAL A 62 7.51 8.73 4.04
C VAL A 62 8.28 7.95 2.98
N MET A 63 8.02 6.64 2.87
CA MET A 63 8.67 5.80 1.85
C MET A 63 8.36 6.28 0.42
N ILE A 64 7.12 6.71 0.15
CA ILE A 64 6.74 7.30 -1.15
C ILE A 64 7.51 8.60 -1.40
N TYR A 65 7.55 9.49 -0.42
CA TYR A 65 8.22 10.79 -0.53
C TYR A 65 9.71 10.63 -0.82
N GLU A 66 10.43 9.79 -0.06
CA GLU A 66 11.86 9.57 -0.26
C GLU A 66 12.14 8.99 -1.66
N ARG A 67 11.32 8.03 -2.12
CA ARG A 67 11.45 7.51 -3.49
C ARG A 67 11.20 8.58 -4.54
N LEU A 68 10.11 9.34 -4.45
CA LEU A 68 9.82 10.40 -5.43
C LEU A 68 10.90 11.48 -5.44
N LYS A 69 11.50 11.79 -4.28
CA LYS A 69 12.64 12.69 -4.17
C LYS A 69 13.87 12.15 -4.90
N GLU A 70 14.16 10.85 -4.80
CA GLU A 70 15.23 10.20 -5.58
C GLU A 70 14.98 10.25 -7.09
N PHE A 71 13.73 10.13 -7.53
CA PHE A 71 13.33 10.25 -8.95
C PHE A 71 13.21 11.70 -9.43
N GLY A 72 13.20 12.69 -8.54
CA GLY A 72 12.98 14.09 -8.89
C GLY A 72 11.53 14.40 -9.29
N GLU A 73 10.56 13.60 -8.87
CA GLU A 73 9.14 13.67 -9.26
C GLU A 73 8.22 14.03 -8.08
N LEU A 74 8.68 14.90 -7.18
CA LEU A 74 7.91 15.30 -5.98
C LEU A 74 6.61 16.04 -6.31
N ASP A 75 6.52 16.66 -7.47
CA ASP A 75 5.33 17.33 -8.02
C ASP A 75 4.12 16.40 -8.11
N LYS A 76 4.34 15.09 -8.28
CA LYS A 76 3.27 14.07 -8.28
C LYS A 76 2.49 13.97 -6.97
N LEU A 77 3.03 14.51 -5.86
CA LEU A 77 2.33 14.55 -4.57
C LEU A 77 1.35 15.73 -4.46
N ASP A 78 1.53 16.78 -5.25
CA ASP A 78 0.63 17.95 -5.26
C ASP A 78 -0.65 17.70 -6.06
N GLU A 79 -0.65 16.66 -6.91
CA GLU A 79 -1.81 16.23 -7.69
C GLU A 79 -2.89 15.59 -6.80
N VAL A 80 -4.05 16.26 -6.73
CA VAL A 80 -5.25 15.69 -6.10
C VAL A 80 -5.82 14.60 -7.01
N ARG A 81 -5.99 13.39 -6.47
CA ARG A 81 -6.64 12.27 -7.16
C ARG A 81 -8.14 12.27 -6.90
N GLU A 82 -8.89 11.99 -7.95
CA GLU A 82 -10.32 11.74 -7.85
C GLU A 82 -10.58 10.48 -7.00
N PRO A 83 -11.75 10.39 -6.36
CA PRO A 83 -12.17 9.16 -5.70
C PRO A 83 -12.14 7.99 -6.68
N LYS A 84 -11.67 6.83 -6.21
CA LYS A 84 -11.64 5.63 -7.04
C LYS A 84 -13.03 5.18 -7.47
N ASP A 85 -13.12 4.67 -8.70
CA ASP A 85 -14.30 3.95 -9.15
C ASP A 85 -14.26 2.51 -8.61
N TRP A 86 -14.88 2.32 -7.44
CA TRP A 86 -14.96 1.02 -6.79
C TRP A 86 -15.80 -0.01 -7.55
N SER A 87 -16.59 0.39 -8.56
CA SER A 87 -17.32 -0.57 -9.41
C SER A 87 -16.38 -1.47 -10.23
N LYS A 88 -15.15 -1.00 -10.50
CA LYS A 88 -14.10 -1.76 -11.18
C LYS A 88 -13.49 -2.84 -10.28
N MET A 89 -13.73 -2.79 -8.97
CA MET A 89 -13.28 -3.81 -8.03
C MET A 89 -14.15 -5.08 -8.14
N GLN A 90 -13.73 -6.02 -8.99
CA GLN A 90 -14.45 -7.28 -9.19
C GLN A 90 -14.30 -8.22 -7.98
N ARG A 91 -15.42 -8.73 -7.48
CA ARG A 91 -15.50 -9.76 -6.42
C ARG A 91 -16.38 -10.92 -6.91
N PRO A 92 -16.08 -12.19 -6.58
CA PRO A 92 -14.95 -12.68 -5.81
C PRO A 92 -13.63 -12.64 -6.59
N ARG A 93 -12.53 -12.36 -5.89
CA ARG A 93 -11.18 -12.43 -6.46
C ARG A 93 -10.77 -13.90 -6.53
N LYS A 94 -10.48 -14.42 -7.72
CA LYS A 94 -9.91 -15.77 -7.87
C LYS A 94 -8.40 -15.67 -7.68
N ILE A 95 -7.87 -16.31 -6.64
CA ILE A 95 -6.44 -16.40 -6.37
C ILE A 95 -6.11 -17.89 -6.31
N GLU A 96 -5.23 -18.35 -7.21
CA GLU A 96 -4.63 -19.68 -7.13
C GLU A 96 -3.29 -19.52 -6.40
N VAL A 97 -3.16 -20.09 -5.20
CA VAL A 97 -1.93 -20.05 -4.40
C VAL A 97 -1.19 -21.37 -4.53
N SER A 98 0.09 -21.33 -4.87
CA SER A 98 0.98 -22.49 -4.77
C SER A 98 1.38 -22.72 -3.31
N PRO A 99 1.61 -23.97 -2.88
CA PRO A 99 2.16 -24.26 -1.56
C PRO A 99 3.51 -23.55 -1.37
N LEU A 100 3.69 -22.86 -0.24
CA LEU A 100 5.00 -22.35 0.17
C LEU A 100 5.81 -23.53 0.73
N VAL A 101 6.82 -23.97 -0.03
CA VAL A 101 7.86 -24.85 0.50
C VAL A 101 8.87 -23.94 1.21
N LEU A 102 8.90 -24.00 2.53
CA LEU A 102 9.95 -23.35 3.32
C LEU A 102 11.12 -24.34 3.39
N GLU A 103 12.25 -23.99 2.78
CA GLU A 103 13.55 -24.67 2.96
C GLU A 103 14.18 -24.29 4.31
#